data_AF-A0A7L0EFD1-F1
#
_entry.id   AF-A0A7L0EFD1-F1
#
_cell.length_a   1.000
_cell.length_b   1.000
_cell.length_c   1.000
_cell.angle_alpha   90.00
_cell.angle_beta   90.00
_cell.angle_gamma   90.00
#
_symmetry.space_group_name_H-M   'P 1'
#
loop_
_entity.id
_entity.type
_entity.pdbx_description
1 polymer ?
#
loop_
_entity_poly.entity_id
_entity_poly.type
_entity_poly.pdbx_seq_one_letter_code
_entity_poly.pdbx_strand_id
1 'polypeptide(L)'
;NMSAGRPFLACACFFTDNIFVGRYGLHVRYRDEGQLRRDHGRALRERGCRSEEEFGAALREIEAEVQRRKQLIHQSVERKAIISERYNRKHPEVYTLQDSFLAPDFLEIVRYCTSPDADLHGLLRYLESFSDKRIYRLPVFTEEFCQAFVDELENFEQSDMPKGRPNTMNNYGVLLNELGMDETFITPLREKYLQPITALLYPDVGGACLDSHKAFVVKYALHEDLDLSSHYDNAEVTLNVSLGKDFTEGNLYFGDFSQDQTPVPKYIEIEHVGAQGLLHRGGQIHGALPIASGERWNLIIWMRSSSIRNQLCPMCNKKPKLVEAEGFGDGFTGTLEDDAPETVNLCSLW
;
A
#
# COMPACT_ATOMS: atom_id res chain seq x y z
N ASN A 1 -2.50 -0.18 -27.64
CA ASN A 1 -3.33 1.05 -27.67
C ASN A 1 -4.73 0.77 -27.14
N MET A 2 -4.84 0.59 -25.83
CA MET A 2 -6.12 0.70 -25.12
C MET A 2 -6.19 2.12 -24.54
N SER A 3 -7.39 2.70 -24.63
CA SER A 3 -7.78 4.07 -24.26
C SER A 3 -6.88 4.75 -23.24
N ALA A 4 -6.45 5.98 -23.52
CA ALA A 4 -5.91 6.89 -22.52
C ALA A 4 -6.93 7.02 -21.38
N GLY A 5 -6.78 6.19 -20.34
CA GLY A 5 -7.60 6.21 -19.16
C GLY A 5 -7.43 7.53 -18.44
N ARG A 6 -8.42 7.92 -17.64
CA ARG A 6 -8.28 9.08 -16.77
C ARG A 6 -7.02 8.95 -15.92
N PRO A 7 -6.26 10.04 -15.72
CA PRO A 7 -5.11 10.00 -14.83
C PRO A 7 -5.59 9.65 -13.42
N PHE A 8 -4.82 8.81 -12.73
CA PHE A 8 -5.03 8.59 -11.31
C PHE A 8 -4.51 9.77 -10.50
N LEU A 9 -5.17 10.03 -9.39
CA LEU A 9 -4.98 11.21 -8.54
C LEU A 9 -4.71 10.78 -7.10
N ALA A 10 -4.26 11.74 -6.29
CA ALA A 10 -4.12 11.58 -4.85
C ALA A 10 -5.11 12.49 -4.10
N CYS A 11 -5.31 12.23 -2.81
CA CYS A 11 -6.10 13.13 -1.96
C CYS A 11 -5.17 14.16 -1.29
N ALA A 12 -5.50 15.44 -1.38
CA ALA A 12 -4.75 16.53 -0.79
C ALA A 12 -4.56 16.40 0.74
N CYS A 13 -5.38 15.58 1.42
CA CYS A 13 -5.20 15.29 2.83
C CYS A 13 -3.84 14.67 3.14
N PHE A 14 -3.17 14.04 2.16
CA PHE A 14 -1.81 13.56 2.31
C PHE A 14 -0.85 14.68 2.74
N PHE A 15 -1.09 15.92 2.34
CA PHE A 15 -0.23 17.06 2.70
C PHE A 15 -0.65 17.79 3.97
N THR A 16 -1.82 17.49 4.53
CA THR A 16 -2.41 18.28 5.63
C THR A 16 -2.82 17.46 6.84
N ASP A 17 -3.13 16.18 6.69
CA ASP A 17 -3.68 15.32 7.74
C ASP A 17 -2.67 14.23 8.13
N ASN A 18 -2.86 13.67 9.33
CA ASN A 18 -2.04 12.60 9.90
C ASN A 18 -0.52 12.90 9.86
N ILE A 19 -0.13 14.15 10.16
CA ILE A 19 1.28 14.52 10.30
C ILE A 19 1.73 14.16 11.71
N PHE A 20 2.65 13.21 11.83
CA PHE A 20 3.15 12.77 13.13
C PHE A 20 4.20 13.73 13.66
N VAL A 21 4.00 14.20 14.90
CA VAL A 21 4.93 15.04 15.64
C VAL A 21 5.60 14.16 16.68
N GLY A 22 6.75 13.61 16.33
CA GLY A 22 7.44 12.55 17.07
C GLY A 22 7.81 12.98 18.48
N ARG A 23 8.27 14.22 18.66
CA ARG A 23 8.61 14.80 19.98
C ARG A 23 7.47 14.76 21.01
N TYR A 24 6.22 14.71 20.54
CA TYR A 24 5.03 14.73 21.40
C TYR A 24 4.14 13.50 21.21
N GLY A 25 4.53 12.55 20.35
CA GLY A 25 3.72 11.36 20.05
C GLY A 25 2.30 11.70 19.60
N LEU A 26 2.14 12.72 18.75
CA LEU A 26 0.82 13.26 18.37
C LEU A 26 0.70 13.40 16.86
N HIS A 27 -0.40 12.90 16.29
CA HIS A 27 -0.79 13.24 14.93
C HIS A 27 -1.58 14.55 14.91
N VAL A 28 -1.22 15.43 13.98
CA VAL A 28 -1.88 16.73 13.80
C VAL A 28 -2.37 16.91 12.38
N ARG A 29 -3.36 17.80 12.25
CA ARG A 29 -3.68 18.45 10.98
C ARG A 29 -2.94 19.78 10.91
N TYR A 30 -2.31 20.06 9.77
CA TYR A 30 -1.59 21.30 9.50
C TYR A 30 -2.03 21.95 8.18
N ARG A 31 -2.42 23.21 8.24
CA ARG A 31 -2.60 24.10 7.08
C ARG A 31 -1.75 25.36 7.21
N ASP A 32 -1.75 25.91 8.41
CA ASP A 32 -1.02 27.11 8.80
C ASP A 32 -0.80 27.10 10.31
N GLU A 33 0.15 27.92 10.78
CA GLU A 33 0.46 28.04 12.21
C GLU A 33 -0.76 28.43 13.05
N GLY A 34 -1.61 29.33 12.55
CA GLY A 34 -2.79 29.80 13.25
C GLY A 34 -3.78 28.67 13.52
N GLN A 35 -4.02 27.80 12.55
CA GLN A 35 -4.84 26.60 12.67
C GLN A 35 -4.21 25.60 13.65
N LEU A 36 -2.90 25.35 13.57
CA LEU A 36 -2.21 24.44 14.47
C LEU A 36 -2.37 24.88 15.94
N ARG A 37 -2.20 26.17 16.22
CA ARG A 37 -2.38 26.75 17.55
C ARG A 37 -3.81 26.58 18.06
N ARG A 38 -4.81 26.86 17.22
CA ARG A 38 -6.23 26.75 17.59
C ARG A 38 -6.65 25.30 17.85
N ASP A 39 -6.31 24.39 16.95
CA ASP A 39 -6.85 23.03 16.94
C ASP A 39 -6.04 22.07 17.83
N HIS A 40 -4.71 22.24 17.89
CA HIS A 40 -3.81 21.30 18.56
C HIS A 40 -3.00 21.93 19.71
N GLY A 41 -3.03 23.25 19.90
CA GLY A 41 -2.22 23.93 20.91
C GLY A 41 -2.45 23.43 22.35
N ARG A 42 -3.68 23.06 22.70
CA ARG A 42 -3.99 22.44 24.01
C ARG A 42 -3.32 21.06 24.15
N ALA A 43 -3.51 20.18 23.18
CA ALA A 43 -2.97 18.82 23.21
C ALA A 43 -1.43 18.81 23.24
N LEU A 44 -0.80 19.73 22.50
CA LEU A 44 0.64 19.95 22.52
C LEU A 44 1.14 20.41 23.90
N ARG A 45 0.46 21.38 24.55
CA ARG A 45 0.80 21.83 25.92
C ARG A 45 0.68 20.71 26.95
N GLU A 46 -0.38 19.92 26.86
CA GLU A 46 -0.60 18.75 27.74
C GLU A 46 0.50 17.69 27.56
N ARG A 47 1.14 17.65 26.39
CA ARG A 47 2.28 16.76 26.06
C ARG A 47 3.66 17.39 26.24
N GLY A 48 3.73 18.58 26.84
CA GLY A 48 4.99 19.21 27.24
C GLY A 48 5.46 20.39 26.36
N CYS A 49 4.74 20.77 25.30
CA CYS A 49 5.03 21.97 24.52
C CYS A 49 4.58 23.24 25.28
N ARG A 50 5.38 23.76 26.20
CA ARG A 50 5.02 24.83 27.15
C ARG A 50 5.59 26.20 26.82
N SER A 51 6.57 26.30 25.93
CA SER A 51 7.17 27.58 25.48
C SER A 51 6.95 27.85 23.99
N GLU A 52 7.10 29.10 23.58
CA GLU A 52 7.08 29.49 22.16
C GLU A 52 8.26 28.89 21.38
N GLU A 53 9.40 28.67 22.03
CA GLU A 53 10.56 28.00 21.43
C GLU A 53 10.26 26.53 21.11
N GLU A 54 9.65 25.81 22.07
CA GLU A 54 9.21 24.43 21.89
C GLU A 54 8.15 24.31 20.79
N PHE A 55 7.19 25.25 20.76
CA PHE A 55 6.18 25.30 19.72
C PHE A 55 6.81 25.57 18.34
N GLY A 56 7.73 26.54 18.25
CA GLY A 56 8.45 26.83 17.01
C GLY A 56 9.25 25.62 16.52
N ALA A 57 9.80 24.81 17.42
CA ALA A 57 10.50 23.59 17.05
C ALA A 57 9.55 22.49 16.55
N ALA A 58 8.35 22.37 17.14
CA ALA A 58 7.30 21.48 16.64
C ALA A 58 6.79 21.90 15.26
N LEU A 59 6.61 23.21 15.05
CA LEU A 59 6.20 23.78 13.78
C LEU A 59 7.22 23.46 12.67
N ARG A 60 8.51 23.64 12.93
CA ARG A 60 9.58 23.28 11.97
C ARG A 60 9.57 21.80 11.60
N GLU A 61 9.32 20.92 12.56
CA GLU A 61 9.20 19.47 12.30
C GLU A 61 8.00 19.15 11.39
N ILE A 62 6.85 19.75 11.67
CA ILE A 62 5.63 19.61 10.85
C ILE A 62 5.87 20.13 9.43
N GLU A 63 6.45 21.33 9.30
CA GLU A 63 6.73 21.93 8.00
C GLU A 63 7.74 21.12 7.20
N ALA A 64 8.79 20.60 7.85
CA ALA A 64 9.75 19.71 7.21
C ALA A 64 9.08 18.44 6.67
N GLU A 65 8.19 17.82 7.44
CA GLU A 65 7.42 16.65 6.99
C GLU A 65 6.49 16.98 5.82
N VAL A 66 5.82 18.13 5.83
CA VAL A 66 4.97 18.57 4.71
C VAL A 66 5.80 18.81 3.46
N GLN A 67 6.96 19.46 3.58
CA GLN A 67 7.86 19.67 2.43
C GLN A 67 8.41 18.35 1.90
N ARG A 68 8.80 17.42 2.79
CA ARG A 68 9.21 16.07 2.41
C ARG A 68 8.12 15.37 1.61
N ARG A 69 6.86 15.37 2.08
CA ARG A 69 5.71 14.78 1.38
C ARG A 69 5.51 15.37 -0.02
N LYS A 70 5.66 16.69 -0.18
CA LYS A 70 5.57 17.36 -1.49
C LYS A 70 6.69 16.96 -2.46
N GLN A 71 7.88 16.67 -1.94
CA GLN A 71 9.03 16.26 -2.74
C GLN A 71 8.99 14.78 -3.16
N LEU A 72 8.19 13.93 -2.51
CA LEU A 72 8.18 12.49 -2.74
C LEU A 72 7.91 12.11 -4.20
N ILE A 73 6.98 12.80 -4.86
CA ILE A 73 6.62 12.52 -6.26
C ILE A 73 7.82 12.79 -7.18
N HIS A 74 8.41 13.99 -7.09
CA HIS A 74 9.58 14.37 -7.88
C HIS A 74 10.74 13.40 -7.64
N GLN A 75 11.01 13.07 -6.38
CA GLN A 75 12.09 12.15 -6.03
C GLN A 75 11.84 10.73 -6.56
N SER A 76 10.59 10.26 -6.59
CA SER A 76 10.26 8.94 -7.17
C SER A 76 10.50 8.90 -8.68
N VAL A 77 10.10 9.95 -9.41
CA VAL A 77 10.35 10.09 -10.85
C VAL A 77 11.86 10.11 -11.14
N GLU A 78 12.63 10.88 -10.37
CA GLU A 78 14.09 10.95 -10.51
C GLU A 78 14.75 9.60 -10.26
N ARG A 79 14.35 8.89 -9.19
CA ARG A 79 14.83 7.54 -8.89
C ARG A 79 14.53 6.57 -10.02
N LYS A 80 13.28 6.55 -10.52
CA LYS A 80 12.87 5.71 -11.65
C LYS A 80 13.74 5.93 -12.88
N ALA A 81 13.97 7.19 -13.23
CA ALA A 81 14.80 7.53 -14.39
C ALA A 81 16.23 6.96 -14.22
N ILE A 82 16.86 7.21 -13.07
CA ILE A 82 18.21 6.73 -12.76
C ILE A 82 18.27 5.19 -12.77
N ILE A 83 17.33 4.53 -12.09
CA ILE A 83 17.26 3.05 -12.01
C ILE A 83 17.11 2.47 -13.41
N SER A 84 16.17 2.99 -14.21
CA SER A 84 15.91 2.47 -15.57
C SER A 84 17.11 2.61 -16.51
N GLU A 85 17.94 3.63 -16.32
CA GLU A 85 19.11 3.89 -17.15
C GLU A 85 20.34 3.07 -16.70
N ARG A 86 20.51 2.87 -15.38
CA ARG A 86 21.81 2.46 -14.81
C ARG A 86 21.80 1.13 -14.08
N TYR A 87 20.65 0.62 -13.67
CA TYR A 87 20.61 -0.61 -12.89
C TYR A 87 20.77 -1.84 -13.80
N ASN A 88 21.78 -2.65 -13.52
CA ASN A 88 21.99 -3.92 -14.21
C ASN A 88 21.25 -5.05 -13.50
N ARG A 89 20.10 -5.44 -14.06
CA ARG A 89 19.24 -6.53 -13.55
C ARG A 89 19.99 -7.86 -13.60
N LYS A 90 19.95 -8.61 -12.49
CA LYS A 90 20.51 -9.96 -12.39
C LYS A 90 19.57 -10.99 -12.98
N HIS A 91 18.26 -10.82 -12.77
CA HIS A 91 17.18 -11.63 -13.32
C HIS A 91 16.22 -10.78 -14.15
N PRO A 92 16.55 -10.39 -15.40
CA PRO A 92 15.63 -9.61 -16.24
C PRO A 92 14.26 -10.27 -16.46
N GLU A 93 14.20 -11.60 -16.41
CA GLU A 93 13.01 -12.41 -16.62
C GLU A 93 11.90 -12.18 -15.58
N VAL A 94 12.23 -11.80 -14.33
CA VAL A 94 11.24 -11.61 -13.26
C VAL A 94 10.48 -10.29 -13.36
N TYR A 95 10.83 -9.42 -14.30
CA TYR A 95 10.17 -8.11 -14.51
C TYR A 95 8.88 -8.21 -15.34
N THR A 96 8.64 -9.35 -15.99
CA THR A 96 7.42 -9.59 -16.78
C THR A 96 6.74 -10.84 -16.25
N LEU A 97 5.47 -10.74 -15.87
CA LEU A 97 4.74 -11.87 -15.31
C LEU A 97 4.65 -13.01 -16.32
N GLN A 98 4.96 -14.22 -15.86
CA GLN A 98 4.84 -15.46 -16.62
C GLN A 98 3.99 -16.45 -15.82
N ASP A 99 3.19 -17.27 -16.51
CA ASP A 99 2.38 -18.32 -15.85
C ASP A 99 3.25 -19.30 -15.06
N SER A 100 4.49 -19.54 -15.51
CA SER A 100 5.46 -20.40 -14.82
C SER A 100 5.89 -19.87 -13.45
N PHE A 101 5.66 -18.59 -13.15
CA PHE A 101 5.96 -18.03 -11.83
C PHE A 101 4.87 -18.35 -10.81
N LEU A 102 3.67 -18.67 -11.29
CA LEU A 102 2.47 -18.86 -10.48
C LEU A 102 2.36 -20.31 -10.06
N ALA A 103 1.97 -20.52 -8.80
CA ALA A 103 1.73 -21.87 -8.29
C ALA A 103 0.64 -22.58 -9.12
N PRO A 104 0.78 -23.88 -9.45
CA PRO A 104 -0.25 -24.61 -10.18
C PRO A 104 -1.64 -24.54 -9.53
N ASP A 105 -1.69 -24.62 -8.19
CA ASP A 105 -2.91 -24.52 -7.41
C ASP A 105 -3.54 -23.12 -7.48
N PHE A 106 -2.71 -22.06 -7.55
CA PHE A 106 -3.19 -20.70 -7.77
C PHE A 106 -3.88 -20.57 -9.13
N LEU A 107 -3.31 -21.18 -10.18
CA LEU A 107 -3.91 -21.20 -11.50
C LEU A 107 -5.24 -22.00 -11.53
N GLU A 108 -5.37 -23.07 -10.75
CA GLU A 108 -6.65 -23.78 -10.57
C GLU A 108 -7.70 -22.90 -9.87
N ILE A 109 -7.29 -22.16 -8.84
CA ILE A 109 -8.17 -21.20 -8.15
C ILE A 109 -8.69 -20.15 -9.14
N VAL A 110 -7.81 -19.58 -9.97
CA VAL A 110 -8.19 -18.58 -10.98
C VAL A 110 -9.11 -19.19 -12.04
N ARG A 111 -8.84 -20.42 -12.51
CA ARG A 111 -9.74 -21.15 -13.42
C ARG A 111 -11.13 -21.35 -12.82
N TYR A 112 -11.20 -21.74 -11.54
CA TYR A 112 -12.48 -21.87 -10.85
C TYR A 112 -13.21 -20.52 -10.78
N CYS A 113 -12.55 -19.46 -10.31
CA CYS A 113 -13.13 -18.12 -10.16
C CYS A 113 -13.60 -17.47 -11.46
N THR A 114 -13.06 -17.90 -12.60
CA THR A 114 -13.44 -17.42 -13.94
C THR A 114 -14.50 -18.30 -14.61
N SER A 115 -14.89 -19.41 -14.00
CA SER A 115 -15.94 -20.29 -14.52
C SER A 115 -17.35 -19.70 -14.30
N PRO A 116 -18.34 -20.04 -15.14
CA PRO A 116 -19.71 -19.50 -15.02
C PRO A 116 -20.41 -19.81 -13.70
N ASP A 117 -20.08 -20.95 -13.07
CA ASP A 117 -20.71 -21.44 -11.84
C ASP A 117 -19.87 -21.10 -10.58
N ALA A 118 -18.92 -20.18 -10.71
CA ALA A 118 -18.06 -19.77 -9.61
C ALA A 118 -18.86 -19.04 -8.52
N ASP A 119 -18.73 -19.49 -7.28
CA ASP A 119 -19.31 -18.83 -6.12
C ASP A 119 -18.33 -18.83 -4.94
N LEU A 120 -18.68 -18.05 -3.91
CA LEU A 120 -17.87 -17.95 -2.70
C LEU A 120 -17.70 -19.31 -2.02
N HIS A 121 -18.77 -20.12 -1.95
CA HIS A 121 -18.73 -21.40 -1.24
C HIS A 121 -17.75 -22.39 -1.88
N GLY A 122 -17.71 -22.44 -3.21
CA GLY A 122 -16.77 -23.27 -3.93
C GLY A 122 -15.34 -22.75 -3.91
N LEU A 123 -15.14 -21.43 -3.94
CA LEU A 123 -13.82 -20.84 -3.79
C LEU A 123 -13.22 -21.17 -2.42
N LEU A 124 -14.01 -21.10 -1.35
CA LEU A 124 -13.55 -21.40 0.01
C LEU A 124 -13.03 -22.83 0.20
N ARG A 125 -13.31 -23.77 -0.73
CA ARG A 125 -12.73 -25.12 -0.70
C ARG A 125 -11.25 -25.16 -1.11
N TYR A 126 -10.76 -24.12 -1.77
CA TYR A 126 -9.37 -23.99 -2.20
C TYR A 126 -8.51 -23.17 -1.23
N LEU A 127 -9.12 -22.50 -0.26
CA LEU A 127 -8.48 -21.50 0.59
C LEU A 127 -8.48 -21.94 2.05
N GLU A 128 -7.45 -21.55 2.78
CA GLU A 128 -7.50 -21.60 4.25
C GLU A 128 -8.08 -20.29 4.78
N SER A 129 -9.14 -20.37 5.59
CA SER A 129 -9.84 -19.20 6.13
C SER A 129 -9.51 -19.01 7.60
N PHE A 130 -9.16 -17.77 7.97
CA PHE A 130 -8.85 -17.41 9.35
C PHE A 130 -9.96 -16.55 9.94
N SER A 131 -10.60 -17.11 10.97
CA SER A 131 -11.72 -16.51 11.71
C SER A 131 -12.88 -16.02 10.84
N ASP A 132 -13.80 -15.29 11.45
CA ASP A 132 -14.87 -14.54 10.82
C ASP A 132 -14.40 -13.23 10.15
N LYS A 133 -13.11 -12.89 10.28
CA LYS A 133 -12.52 -11.64 9.78
C LYS A 133 -12.20 -11.63 8.28
N ARG A 134 -12.50 -12.71 7.55
CA ARG A 134 -12.33 -12.84 6.09
C ARG A 134 -10.89 -12.62 5.64
N ILE A 135 -9.98 -13.27 6.35
CA ILE A 135 -8.56 -13.36 6.00
C ILE A 135 -8.35 -14.75 5.39
N TYR A 136 -7.74 -14.81 4.21
CA TYR A 136 -7.58 -16.06 3.46
C TYR A 136 -6.13 -16.29 3.07
N ARG A 137 -5.63 -17.51 3.28
CA ARG A 137 -4.34 -17.95 2.74
C ARG A 137 -4.55 -18.73 1.45
N LEU A 138 -3.67 -18.48 0.49
CA LEU A 138 -3.63 -19.15 -0.81
C LEU A 138 -2.20 -19.28 -1.32
N PRO A 139 -1.88 -20.33 -2.10
CA PRO A 139 -0.64 -20.38 -2.86
C PRO A 139 -0.64 -19.24 -3.88
N VAL A 140 0.51 -18.62 -4.15
CA VAL A 140 0.61 -17.55 -5.16
C VAL A 140 1.69 -17.88 -6.17
N PHE A 141 2.92 -18.06 -5.70
CA PHE A 141 4.08 -18.28 -6.57
C PHE A 141 4.69 -19.66 -6.38
N THR A 142 5.51 -20.07 -7.35
CA THR A 142 6.41 -21.21 -7.21
C THR A 142 7.61 -20.85 -6.32
N GLU A 143 8.23 -21.82 -5.64
CA GLU A 143 9.44 -21.60 -4.87
C GLU A 143 10.61 -21.11 -5.74
N GLU A 144 10.73 -21.61 -6.97
CA GLU A 144 11.77 -21.22 -7.91
C GLU A 144 11.68 -19.73 -8.28
N PHE A 145 10.47 -19.24 -8.57
CA PHE A 145 10.24 -17.81 -8.78
C PHE A 145 10.57 -17.00 -7.53
N CYS A 146 10.08 -17.41 -6.36
CA CYS A 146 10.35 -16.73 -5.10
C CYS A 146 11.87 -16.57 -4.87
N GLN A 147 12.65 -17.61 -5.10
CA GLN A 147 14.10 -17.57 -4.96
C GLN A 147 14.78 -16.61 -5.96
N ALA A 148 14.40 -16.66 -7.24
CA ALA A 148 14.94 -15.76 -8.27
C ALA A 148 14.54 -14.30 -8.02
N PHE A 149 13.31 -14.07 -7.57
CA PHE A 149 12.80 -12.74 -7.26
C PHE A 149 13.50 -12.14 -6.05
N VAL A 150 13.69 -12.91 -4.98
CA VAL A 150 14.47 -12.44 -3.82
C VAL A 150 15.92 -12.16 -4.20
N ASP A 151 16.56 -13.00 -5.03
CA ASP A 151 17.95 -12.78 -5.46
C ASP A 151 18.11 -11.50 -6.30
N GLU A 152 17.13 -11.18 -7.16
CA GLU A 152 17.08 -9.90 -7.87
C GLU A 152 16.92 -8.70 -6.95
N LEU A 153 16.07 -8.81 -5.92
CA LEU A 153 15.82 -7.74 -4.96
C LEU A 153 17.04 -7.52 -4.05
N GLU A 154 17.72 -8.59 -3.63
CA GLU A 154 18.99 -8.51 -2.91
C GLU A 154 20.06 -7.82 -3.76
N ASN A 155 20.15 -8.15 -5.05
CA ASN A 155 21.05 -7.47 -5.99
C ASN A 155 20.74 -5.97 -6.11
N PHE A 156 19.46 -5.60 -6.15
CA PHE A 156 19.06 -4.19 -6.16
C PHE A 156 19.43 -3.48 -4.86
N GLU A 157 19.15 -4.10 -3.71
CA GLU A 157 19.46 -3.55 -2.39
C GLU A 157 20.98 -3.33 -2.22
N GLN A 158 21.80 -4.24 -2.72
CA GLN A 158 23.27 -4.16 -2.67
C GLN A 158 23.88 -3.17 -3.68
N SER A 159 23.10 -2.70 -4.65
CA SER A 159 23.58 -1.77 -5.68
C SER A 159 23.64 -0.32 -5.18
N ASP A 160 24.36 0.54 -5.90
CA ASP A 160 24.42 2.00 -5.64
C ASP A 160 23.18 2.76 -6.16
N MET A 161 22.13 2.06 -6.61
CA MET A 161 20.91 2.70 -7.09
C MET A 161 20.18 3.44 -5.97
N PRO A 162 19.56 4.59 -6.27
CA PRO A 162 18.82 5.34 -5.27
C PRO A 162 17.55 4.58 -4.88
N LYS A 163 17.24 4.55 -3.59
CA LYS A 163 16.14 3.74 -3.03
C LYS A 163 15.11 4.62 -2.35
N GLY A 164 13.84 4.41 -2.68
CA GLY A 164 12.72 4.98 -1.94
C GLY A 164 12.32 4.07 -0.77
N ARG A 165 11.76 4.66 0.29
CA ARG A 165 11.17 3.87 1.38
C ARG A 165 9.86 3.21 0.92
N PRO A 166 9.63 1.92 1.20
CA PRO A 166 8.42 1.21 0.77
C PRO A 166 7.13 1.82 1.37
N ASN A 167 7.17 2.17 2.66
CA ASN A 167 6.10 2.89 3.34
C ASN A 167 6.65 3.78 4.47
N THR A 168 5.76 4.42 5.25
CA THR A 168 6.15 5.34 6.32
C THR A 168 6.71 4.66 7.57
N MET A 169 6.48 3.36 7.72
CA MET A 169 6.80 2.56 8.91
C MET A 169 7.95 1.57 8.67
N ASN A 170 8.31 1.27 7.43
CA ASN A 170 9.44 0.43 7.06
C ASN A 170 10.61 1.26 6.52
N ASN A 171 11.80 0.93 7.01
CA ASN A 171 13.07 1.48 6.57
C ASN A 171 13.63 0.74 5.35
N TYR A 172 13.42 -0.57 5.29
CA TYR A 172 14.07 -1.47 4.32
C TYR A 172 13.06 -2.16 3.42
N GLY A 173 13.43 -2.31 2.15
CA GLY A 173 12.59 -2.89 1.12
C GLY A 173 12.55 -2.08 -0.17
N VAL A 174 11.77 -2.56 -1.13
CA VAL A 174 11.86 -2.14 -2.53
C VAL A 174 10.50 -1.70 -3.06
N LEU A 175 10.44 -0.53 -3.70
CA LEU A 175 9.27 -0.05 -4.41
C LEU A 175 9.25 -0.63 -5.83
N LEU A 176 8.31 -1.53 -6.14
CA LEU A 176 8.30 -2.25 -7.42
C LEU A 176 7.94 -1.37 -8.62
N ASN A 177 7.19 -0.29 -8.38
CA ASN A 177 6.95 0.72 -9.39
C ASN A 177 8.24 1.48 -9.78
N GLU A 178 9.18 1.65 -8.84
CA GLU A 178 10.47 2.29 -9.11
C GLU A 178 11.42 1.39 -9.90
N LEU A 179 11.25 0.07 -9.79
CA LEU A 179 11.90 -0.94 -10.63
C LEU A 179 11.25 -1.11 -12.02
N GLY A 180 10.11 -0.47 -12.26
CA GLY A 180 9.39 -0.57 -13.54
C GLY A 180 8.61 -1.89 -13.70
N MET A 181 8.14 -2.49 -12.60
CA MET A 181 7.39 -3.75 -12.63
C MET A 181 5.86 -3.57 -12.68
N ASP A 182 5.35 -2.34 -12.61
CA ASP A 182 3.91 -2.09 -12.55
C ASP A 182 3.17 -2.60 -13.81
N GLU A 183 3.64 -2.23 -15.01
CA GLU A 183 2.90 -2.49 -16.25
C GLU A 183 2.94 -3.96 -16.68
N THR A 184 4.11 -4.60 -16.57
CA THR A 184 4.37 -5.93 -17.13
C THR A 184 4.24 -7.05 -16.10
N PHE A 185 4.25 -6.73 -14.81
CA PHE A 185 4.13 -7.73 -13.75
C PHE A 185 2.89 -7.52 -12.88
N ILE A 186 2.82 -6.40 -12.16
CA ILE A 186 1.81 -6.22 -11.10
C ILE A 186 0.42 -5.98 -11.68
N THR A 187 0.31 -5.18 -12.76
CA THR A 187 -0.99 -4.94 -13.42
C THR A 187 -1.60 -6.23 -13.96
N PRO A 188 -0.87 -7.08 -14.73
CA PRO A 188 -1.40 -8.38 -15.16
C PRO A 188 -1.73 -9.31 -13.99
N LEU A 189 -0.91 -9.35 -12.92
CA LEU A 189 -1.18 -10.17 -11.74
C LEU A 189 -2.52 -9.77 -11.09
N ARG A 190 -2.72 -8.46 -10.91
CA ARG A 190 -3.94 -7.89 -10.35
C ARG A 190 -5.16 -8.20 -11.23
N GLU A 191 -5.11 -7.84 -12.50
CA GLU A 191 -6.29 -7.86 -13.38
C GLU A 191 -6.69 -9.28 -13.78
N LYS A 192 -5.73 -10.15 -14.09
CA LYS A 192 -6.02 -11.47 -14.65
C LYS A 192 -6.19 -12.54 -13.59
N TYR A 193 -5.49 -12.44 -12.47
CA TYR A 193 -5.42 -13.52 -11.48
C TYR A 193 -6.07 -13.14 -10.14
N LEU A 194 -5.75 -11.97 -9.58
CA LEU A 194 -6.29 -11.58 -8.28
C LEU A 194 -7.75 -11.09 -8.36
N GLN A 195 -8.10 -10.30 -9.37
CA GLN A 195 -9.44 -9.69 -9.46
C GLN A 195 -10.59 -10.72 -9.51
N PRO A 196 -10.51 -11.86 -10.24
CA PRO A 196 -11.53 -12.90 -10.17
C PRO A 196 -11.73 -13.46 -8.75
N ILE A 197 -10.64 -13.62 -7.99
CA ILE A 197 -10.65 -14.13 -6.62
C ILE A 197 -11.25 -13.07 -5.69
N THR A 198 -10.76 -11.83 -5.74
CA THR A 198 -11.22 -10.75 -4.86
C THR A 198 -12.66 -10.34 -5.14
N ALA A 199 -13.16 -10.51 -6.37
CA ALA A 199 -14.56 -10.28 -6.71
C ALA A 199 -15.52 -11.15 -5.87
N LEU A 200 -15.15 -12.42 -5.67
CA LEU A 200 -15.92 -13.37 -4.86
C LEU A 200 -15.68 -13.18 -3.36
N LEU A 201 -14.42 -12.95 -2.96
CA LEU A 201 -14.07 -12.82 -1.54
C LEU A 201 -14.51 -11.49 -0.92
N TYR A 202 -14.50 -10.39 -1.68
CA TYR A 202 -14.63 -9.02 -1.19
C TYR A 202 -15.63 -8.14 -1.96
N PRO A 203 -16.86 -8.61 -2.25
CA PRO A 203 -17.81 -7.85 -3.06
C PRO A 203 -18.25 -6.52 -2.40
N ASP A 204 -18.29 -6.47 -1.07
CA ASP A 204 -18.70 -5.32 -0.26
C ASP A 204 -17.67 -4.19 -0.20
N VAL A 205 -16.42 -4.44 -0.60
CA VAL A 205 -15.34 -3.42 -0.65
C VAL A 205 -14.77 -3.27 -2.05
N GLY A 206 -15.54 -3.60 -3.08
CA GLY A 206 -15.14 -3.36 -4.47
C GLY A 206 -14.08 -4.32 -5.00
N GLY A 207 -14.03 -5.55 -4.47
CA GLY A 207 -13.08 -6.58 -4.91
C GLY A 207 -13.15 -6.92 -6.41
N ALA A 208 -14.25 -6.59 -7.09
CA ALA A 208 -14.42 -6.75 -8.53
C ALA A 208 -13.95 -5.55 -9.37
N CYS A 209 -13.60 -4.42 -8.75
CA CYS A 209 -13.25 -3.16 -9.41
C CYS A 209 -11.97 -2.55 -8.83
N LEU A 210 -10.97 -3.39 -8.54
CA LEU A 210 -9.65 -2.99 -8.07
C LEU A 210 -8.78 -2.52 -9.26
N ASP A 211 -8.88 -1.23 -9.60
CA ASP A 211 -8.33 -0.61 -10.80
C ASP A 211 -6.98 0.10 -10.60
N SER A 212 -6.50 0.19 -9.36
CA SER A 212 -5.18 0.75 -9.02
C SER A 212 -4.46 -0.09 -7.99
N HIS A 213 -3.13 0.02 -7.93
CA HIS A 213 -2.33 -0.65 -6.90
C HIS A 213 -1.10 0.14 -6.48
N LYS A 214 -0.55 -0.23 -5.32
CA LYS A 214 0.82 0.07 -4.91
C LYS A 214 1.47 -1.24 -4.46
N ALA A 215 2.54 -1.65 -5.13
CA ALA A 215 3.28 -2.85 -4.80
C ALA A 215 4.69 -2.55 -4.30
N PHE A 216 5.08 -3.21 -3.21
CA PHE A 216 6.38 -3.04 -2.60
C PHE A 216 6.78 -4.30 -1.85
N VAL A 217 8.08 -4.47 -1.65
CA VAL A 217 8.63 -5.54 -0.83
C VAL A 217 9.15 -4.94 0.47
N VAL A 218 8.92 -5.62 1.59
CA VAL A 218 9.52 -5.26 2.90
C VAL A 218 10.49 -6.35 3.32
N LYS A 219 11.55 -5.93 4.00
CA LYS A 219 12.60 -6.81 4.54
C LYS A 219 12.67 -6.67 6.05
N TYR A 220 12.71 -7.81 6.76
CA TYR A 220 13.01 -7.86 8.18
C TYR A 220 14.30 -8.66 8.43
N ALA A 221 15.19 -8.14 9.27
CA ALA A 221 16.46 -8.76 9.64
C ALA A 221 16.95 -8.24 11.02
N LEU A 222 17.82 -9.00 11.71
CA LEU A 222 18.26 -8.75 13.10
C LEU A 222 18.90 -7.37 13.39
N HIS A 223 19.35 -6.66 12.34
CA HIS A 223 19.98 -5.33 12.45
C HIS A 223 19.28 -4.28 11.58
N GLU A 224 18.07 -4.59 11.11
CA GLU A 224 17.23 -3.75 10.26
C GLU A 224 15.88 -3.55 10.97
N ASP A 225 14.75 -3.61 10.25
CA ASP A 225 13.43 -3.67 10.86
C ASP A 225 13.21 -5.08 11.43
N LEU A 226 12.72 -5.18 12.67
CA LEU A 226 12.37 -6.47 13.30
C LEU A 226 10.87 -6.76 13.23
N ASP A 227 10.05 -5.72 13.32
CA ASP A 227 8.60 -5.79 13.46
C ASP A 227 7.91 -4.68 12.67
N LEU A 228 6.58 -4.70 12.71
CA LEU A 228 5.77 -3.58 12.24
C LEU A 228 4.62 -3.33 13.21
N SER A 229 4.61 -2.13 13.79
CA SER A 229 3.54 -1.67 14.69
C SER A 229 2.16 -1.70 14.02
N SER A 230 1.10 -1.71 14.84
CA SER A 230 -0.27 -1.86 14.35
C SER A 230 -0.67 -0.72 13.42
N HIS A 231 -1.26 -1.06 12.29
CA HIS A 231 -1.70 -0.13 11.26
C HIS A 231 -2.86 -0.72 10.44
N TYR A 232 -3.38 0.08 9.52
CA TYR A 232 -4.23 -0.38 8.42
C TYR A 232 -3.57 0.03 7.11
N ASP A 233 -3.95 -0.64 6.02
CA ASP A 233 -3.44 -0.33 4.70
C ASP A 233 -4.27 0.73 4.01
N ASN A 234 -3.61 1.58 3.23
CA ASN A 234 -4.27 2.46 2.28
C ASN A 234 -4.71 1.65 1.04
N ALA A 235 -5.61 0.69 1.23
CA ALA A 235 -6.11 -0.27 0.25
C ALA A 235 -7.56 -0.67 0.56
N GLU A 236 -8.26 -1.18 -0.45
CA GLU A 236 -9.54 -1.86 -0.23
C GLU A 236 -9.29 -3.34 0.09
N VAL A 237 -8.36 -3.96 -0.64
CA VAL A 237 -7.86 -5.33 -0.42
C VAL A 237 -6.34 -5.33 -0.49
N THR A 238 -5.70 -6.03 0.43
CA THR A 238 -4.25 -6.25 0.46
C THR A 238 -3.95 -7.71 0.20
N LEU A 239 -2.94 -7.96 -0.62
CA LEU A 239 -2.23 -9.24 -0.70
C LEU A 239 -0.86 -9.09 -0.05
N ASN A 240 -0.51 -9.98 0.88
CA ASN A 240 0.81 -10.06 1.49
C ASN A 240 1.39 -11.47 1.28
N VAL A 241 2.41 -11.61 0.43
CA VAL A 241 3.03 -12.88 0.05
C VAL A 241 4.38 -13.04 0.72
N SER A 242 4.57 -14.15 1.44
CA SER A 242 5.90 -14.53 1.94
C SER A 242 6.76 -15.01 0.76
N LEU A 243 7.78 -14.24 0.37
CA LEU A 243 8.67 -14.62 -0.73
C LEU A 243 9.73 -15.63 -0.30
N GLY A 244 9.82 -15.96 1.00
CA GLY A 244 10.74 -16.96 1.53
C GLY A 244 11.89 -16.35 2.34
N LYS A 245 13.05 -17.03 2.26
CA LYS A 245 14.16 -17.04 3.25
C LYS A 245 13.74 -17.72 4.57
N ASP A 246 14.73 -18.29 5.25
CA ASP A 246 14.52 -18.95 6.54
C ASP A 246 14.48 -17.89 7.64
N PHE A 247 13.41 -17.89 8.44
CA PHE A 247 13.27 -17.07 9.64
C PHE A 247 12.49 -17.82 10.71
N THR A 248 12.54 -17.33 11.96
CA THR A 248 11.72 -17.84 13.06
C THR A 248 10.91 -16.70 13.69
N GLU A 249 9.76 -17.03 14.26
CA GLU A 249 8.77 -16.05 14.75
C GLU A 249 8.27 -15.13 13.62
N GLY A 250 7.85 -13.90 13.92
CA GLY A 250 7.44 -12.95 12.89
C GLY A 250 6.01 -13.10 12.37
N ASN A 251 5.12 -13.79 13.09
CA ASN A 251 3.71 -13.91 12.70
C ASN A 251 3.08 -12.54 12.42
N LEU A 252 2.12 -12.51 11.49
CA LEU A 252 1.21 -11.38 11.41
C LEU A 252 0.15 -11.51 12.49
N TYR A 253 -0.24 -10.38 13.08
CA TYR A 253 -1.39 -10.33 13.97
C TYR A 253 -2.48 -9.46 13.34
N PHE A 254 -3.73 -9.90 13.46
CA PHE A 254 -4.89 -9.20 12.89
C PHE A 254 -5.93 -8.93 13.99
N GLY A 255 -6.18 -7.64 14.27
CA GLY A 255 -7.11 -7.17 15.29
C GLY A 255 -8.54 -6.93 14.78
N ASP A 256 -9.26 -5.99 15.36
CA ASP A 256 -10.55 -5.51 14.83
C ASP A 256 -10.34 -4.41 13.76
N PHE A 257 -11.41 -3.96 13.10
CA PHE A 257 -11.29 -2.89 12.11
C PHE A 257 -11.00 -1.56 12.82
N SER A 258 -10.39 -0.60 12.10
CA SER A 258 -9.95 0.70 12.65
C SER A 258 -11.04 1.55 13.35
N GLN A 259 -12.31 1.12 13.33
CA GLN A 259 -13.43 1.81 13.98
C GLN A 259 -13.70 1.32 15.42
N ASP A 260 -13.04 0.26 15.89
CA ASP A 260 -13.32 -0.34 17.19
C ASP A 260 -12.39 0.18 18.31
N GLN A 261 -12.98 0.82 19.33
CA GLN A 261 -12.29 1.50 20.43
C GLN A 261 -11.87 0.57 21.59
N THR A 262 -11.54 -0.70 21.34
CA THR A 262 -11.25 -1.65 22.42
C THR A 262 -9.75 -1.70 22.79
N PRO A 263 -9.37 -1.53 24.09
CA PRO A 263 -7.96 -1.36 24.51
C PRO A 263 -7.11 -2.64 24.51
N VAL A 264 -7.71 -3.81 24.30
CA VAL A 264 -6.99 -5.08 24.19
C VAL A 264 -7.32 -5.63 22.82
N PRO A 265 -6.38 -5.66 21.86
CA PRO A 265 -6.70 -6.25 20.57
C PRO A 265 -6.92 -7.74 20.82
N LYS A 266 -8.18 -8.18 20.71
CA LYS A 266 -8.42 -9.59 20.37
C LYS A 266 -7.90 -9.74 18.96
N TYR A 267 -6.65 -10.17 18.85
CA TYR A 267 -6.04 -10.48 17.57
C TYR A 267 -5.93 -11.98 17.39
N ILE A 268 -5.90 -12.38 16.13
CA ILE A 268 -5.43 -13.71 15.74
C ILE A 268 -4.02 -13.57 15.21
N GLU A 269 -3.16 -14.54 15.53
CA GLU A 269 -1.85 -14.66 14.91
C GLU A 269 -1.94 -15.61 13.74
N ILE A 270 -1.30 -15.24 12.65
CA ILE A 270 -1.24 -16.03 11.43
C ILE A 270 0.22 -16.10 11.00
N GLU A 271 0.72 -17.33 10.95
CA GLU A 271 2.06 -17.63 10.46
C GLU A 271 2.20 -17.26 8.98
N HIS A 272 3.36 -16.76 8.59
CA HIS A 272 3.73 -16.60 7.19
C HIS A 272 4.35 -17.88 6.66
N VAL A 273 3.77 -18.44 5.59
CA VAL A 273 4.28 -19.64 4.93
C VAL A 273 4.90 -19.25 3.59
N GLY A 274 6.10 -19.74 3.30
CA GLY A 274 6.82 -19.44 2.05
C GLY A 274 5.96 -19.69 0.81
N ALA A 275 6.06 -18.78 -0.16
CA ALA A 275 5.31 -18.75 -1.42
C ALA A 275 3.77 -18.64 -1.31
N GLN A 276 3.23 -18.57 -0.09
CA GLN A 276 1.81 -18.36 0.20
C GLN A 276 1.52 -16.87 0.42
N GLY A 277 0.34 -16.45 -0.01
CA GLY A 277 -0.21 -15.13 0.22
C GLY A 277 -1.28 -15.12 1.30
N LEU A 278 -1.41 -13.98 1.99
CA LEU A 278 -2.56 -13.64 2.80
C LEU A 278 -3.34 -12.51 2.12
N LEU A 279 -4.61 -12.78 1.82
CA LEU A 279 -5.58 -11.78 1.38
C LEU A 279 -6.38 -11.30 2.57
N HIS A 280 -6.50 -9.98 2.72
CA HIS A 280 -7.34 -9.36 3.73
C HIS A 280 -7.86 -7.99 3.28
N ARG A 281 -8.86 -7.46 3.98
CA ARG A 281 -9.36 -6.10 3.76
C ARG A 281 -8.32 -5.09 4.22
N GLY A 282 -8.09 -4.02 3.47
CA GLY A 282 -7.05 -3.03 3.81
C GLY A 282 -7.32 -2.27 5.12
N GLY A 283 -8.59 -1.99 5.43
CA GLY A 283 -8.99 -1.34 6.69
C GLY A 283 -8.89 -2.20 7.96
N GLN A 284 -8.44 -3.45 7.83
CA GLN A 284 -8.23 -4.38 8.94
C GLN A 284 -6.97 -3.96 9.73
N ILE A 285 -7.09 -3.72 11.03
CA ILE A 285 -5.90 -3.43 11.85
C ILE A 285 -5.05 -4.69 11.93
N HIS A 286 -3.77 -4.55 11.62
CA HIS A 286 -2.80 -5.63 11.66
C HIS A 286 -1.37 -5.10 11.87
N GLY A 287 -0.43 -6.02 12.08
CA GLY A 287 0.99 -5.74 12.12
C GLY A 287 1.81 -7.02 12.07
N ALA A 288 3.13 -6.88 12.20
CA ALA A 288 4.06 -8.00 12.22
C ALA A 288 4.72 -8.08 13.60
N LEU A 289 4.76 -9.27 14.19
CA LEU A 289 5.56 -9.55 15.37
C LEU A 289 7.05 -9.55 15.03
N PRO A 290 7.95 -9.37 16.01
CA PRO A 290 9.39 -9.45 15.78
C PRO A 290 9.83 -10.83 15.27
N ILE A 291 10.75 -10.86 14.31
CA ILE A 291 11.50 -12.09 13.98
C ILE A 291 12.57 -12.36 15.06
N ALA A 292 12.85 -13.64 15.33
CA ALA A 292 13.90 -14.04 16.27
C ALA A 292 15.23 -14.43 15.58
N SER A 293 15.18 -14.82 14.30
CA SER A 293 16.36 -15.15 13.49
C SER A 293 16.06 -15.07 11.99
N GLY A 294 17.12 -15.03 11.18
CA GLY A 294 17.01 -15.12 9.73
C GLY A 294 16.59 -13.82 9.04
N GLU A 295 16.02 -13.96 7.85
CA GLU A 295 15.50 -12.85 7.06
C GLU A 295 14.10 -13.17 6.56
N ARG A 296 13.23 -12.17 6.53
CA ARG A 296 11.87 -12.31 6.01
C ARG A 296 11.61 -11.27 4.93
N TRP A 297 11.24 -11.74 3.75
CA TRP A 297 10.92 -10.91 2.61
C TRP A 297 9.46 -11.09 2.22
N ASN A 298 8.69 -10.00 2.20
CA ASN A 298 7.27 -10.05 1.85
C ASN A 298 6.92 -9.13 0.70
N LEU A 299 6.27 -9.65 -0.34
CA LEU A 299 5.61 -8.83 -1.35
C LEU A 299 4.25 -8.37 -0.84
N ILE A 300 4.04 -7.07 -0.77
CA ILE A 300 2.77 -6.46 -0.39
C ILE A 300 2.20 -5.71 -1.59
N ILE A 301 0.93 -5.99 -1.91
CA ILE A 301 0.18 -5.33 -2.97
C ILE A 301 -1.08 -4.72 -2.35
N TRP A 302 -1.08 -3.40 -2.23
CA TRP A 302 -2.25 -2.63 -1.89
C TRP A 302 -3.09 -2.43 -3.15
N MET A 303 -4.26 -3.07 -3.22
CA MET A 303 -5.18 -2.95 -4.36
C MET A 303 -6.36 -2.05 -4.00
N ARG A 304 -6.74 -1.21 -4.96
CA ARG A 304 -7.65 -0.09 -4.72
C ARG A 304 -8.70 0.04 -5.79
N SER A 305 -9.87 0.55 -5.41
CA SER A 305 -10.97 0.86 -6.31
C SER A 305 -11.26 2.36 -6.34
N SER A 306 -11.04 2.98 -7.49
CA SER A 306 -11.39 4.39 -7.68
C SER A 306 -12.89 4.66 -7.50
N SER A 307 -13.75 3.70 -7.86
CA SER A 307 -15.20 3.79 -7.70
C SER A 307 -15.65 4.01 -6.24
N ILE A 308 -14.90 3.46 -5.28
CA ILE A 308 -15.12 3.66 -3.84
C ILE A 308 -14.45 4.95 -3.37
N ARG A 309 -13.17 5.11 -3.72
CA ARG A 309 -12.33 6.21 -3.24
C ARG A 309 -12.84 7.58 -3.66
N ASN A 310 -13.39 7.71 -4.87
CA ASN A 310 -13.96 8.96 -5.36
C ASN A 310 -15.14 9.46 -4.52
N GLN A 311 -15.80 8.58 -3.77
CA GLN A 311 -16.90 8.93 -2.88
C GLN A 311 -16.38 9.41 -1.52
N LEU A 312 -15.40 8.68 -0.96
CA LEU A 312 -14.88 8.93 0.38
C LEU A 312 -13.41 8.50 0.46
N CYS A 313 -12.54 9.43 0.85
CA CYS A 313 -11.13 9.12 1.09
C CYS A 313 -10.98 8.33 2.39
N PRO A 314 -10.35 7.13 2.38
CA PRO A 314 -10.20 6.30 3.58
C PRO A 314 -9.23 6.92 4.60
N MET A 315 -8.34 7.83 4.16
CA MET A 315 -7.32 8.42 5.03
C MET A 315 -7.84 9.60 5.87
N CYS A 316 -8.79 10.38 5.33
CA CYS A 316 -9.34 11.57 6.00
C CYS A 316 -10.84 11.49 6.28
N ASN A 317 -11.51 10.43 5.82
CA ASN A 317 -12.93 10.15 5.98
C ASN A 317 -13.83 11.29 5.47
N LYS A 318 -13.45 11.89 4.34
CA LYS A 318 -14.17 13.01 3.67
C LYS A 318 -14.18 12.81 2.15
N LYS A 319 -15.07 13.52 1.44
CA LYS A 319 -15.00 13.62 -0.03
C LYS A 319 -13.58 14.08 -0.41
N PRO A 320 -12.87 13.37 -1.30
CA PRO A 320 -11.48 13.66 -1.60
C PRO A 320 -11.35 15.03 -2.28
N LYS A 321 -10.32 15.78 -1.89
CA LYS A 321 -9.84 16.93 -2.66
C LYS A 321 -8.71 16.44 -3.54
N LEU A 322 -8.96 16.27 -4.83
CA LEU A 322 -8.04 15.62 -5.75
C LEU A 322 -6.87 16.54 -6.12
N VAL A 323 -5.70 15.95 -6.25
CA VAL A 323 -4.44 16.58 -6.68
C VAL A 323 -3.69 15.63 -7.61
N GLU A 324 -2.82 16.19 -8.44
CA GLU A 324 -1.96 15.40 -9.33
C GLU A 324 -1.12 14.38 -8.55
N ALA A 325 -0.94 13.22 -9.18
CA ALA A 325 -0.13 12.13 -8.67
C ALA A 325 0.58 11.44 -9.84
N GLU A 326 1.57 10.60 -9.51
CA GLU A 326 2.29 9.80 -10.48
C GLU A 326 1.76 8.35 -10.49
N GLY A 327 1.74 7.72 -11.68
CA GLY A 327 1.27 6.34 -11.84
C GLY A 327 -0.17 6.18 -11.35
N PHE A 328 -0.39 5.22 -10.44
CA PHE A 328 -1.70 4.97 -9.83
C PHE A 328 -2.05 5.91 -8.65
N GLY A 329 -1.14 6.80 -8.24
CA GLY A 329 -1.37 7.71 -7.11
C GLY A 329 -1.90 7.02 -5.84
N ASP A 330 -2.96 7.59 -5.26
CA ASP A 330 -3.73 6.95 -4.17
C ASP A 330 -4.99 6.24 -4.69
N GLY A 331 -5.09 5.96 -5.99
CA GLY A 331 -6.20 5.22 -6.57
C GLY A 331 -7.50 6.01 -6.73
N PHE A 332 -7.43 7.33 -6.80
CA PHE A 332 -8.59 8.17 -7.15
C PHE A 332 -8.61 8.45 -8.65
N THR A 333 -9.79 8.66 -9.22
CA THR A 333 -9.98 9.14 -10.60
C THR A 333 -10.96 10.32 -10.56
N GLY A 334 -10.79 11.35 -11.39
CA GLY A 334 -11.71 12.51 -11.39
C GLY A 334 -13.17 12.10 -11.66
N THR A 335 -14.13 12.87 -11.17
CA THR A 335 -15.55 12.64 -11.50
C THR A 335 -15.88 13.18 -12.90
N LEU A 336 -16.89 12.62 -13.57
CA LEU A 336 -17.37 13.14 -14.88
C LEU A 336 -17.79 14.63 -14.82
N GLU A 337 -18.07 15.16 -13.63
CA GLU A 337 -18.47 16.56 -13.42
C GLU A 337 -17.28 17.53 -13.41
N ASP A 338 -16.05 17.04 -13.19
CA ASP A 338 -14.83 17.87 -13.22
C ASP A 338 -14.38 18.23 -14.66
N ASP A 339 -14.96 17.57 -15.67
CA ASP A 339 -14.81 17.86 -17.11
C ASP A 339 -15.89 18.85 -17.62
N ALA A 340 -16.39 19.76 -16.78
CA ALA A 340 -17.22 20.85 -17.27
C ALA A 340 -16.35 21.72 -18.20
N PRO A 341 -16.71 21.89 -19.50
CA PRO A 341 -15.97 22.79 -20.36
C PRO A 341 -16.01 24.19 -19.73
N GLU A 342 -14.86 24.87 -19.72
CA GLU A 342 -14.77 26.27 -19.35
C GLU A 342 -15.95 27.00 -20.00
N THR A 343 -16.86 27.51 -19.17
CA THR A 343 -17.96 28.33 -19.65
C THR A 343 -17.34 29.60 -20.19
N VAL A 344 -17.15 29.64 -21.50
CA VAL A 344 -16.77 30.86 -22.21
C VAL A 344 -17.87 31.87 -21.91
N ASN A 345 -17.53 32.86 -21.10
CA ASN A 345 -18.44 33.91 -20.69
C ASN A 345 -18.72 34.80 -21.92
N LEU A 346 -19.82 34.50 -22.63
CA LEU A 346 -20.26 35.19 -23.85
C LEU A 346 -20.87 36.59 -23.59
N CYS A 347 -20.45 37.27 -22.53
CA CYS A 347 -20.91 38.63 -22.20
C CYS A 347 -19.81 39.70 -22.35
N SER A 348 -18.99 39.60 -23.40
CA SER A 348 -18.04 40.66 -23.79
C SER A 348 -18.01 40.93 -25.29
N LEU A 349 -19.15 40.75 -25.95
CA LEU A 349 -19.48 41.42 -27.20
C LEU A 349 -20.94 41.84 -27.08
N TRP A 350 -21.18 43.10 -26.70
CA TRP A 350 -22.17 44.05 -27.21
C TRP A 350 -22.03 45.35 -26.42
#